data_AF-A0A166ELS8-F1
#
_entry.id   AF-A0A166ELS8-F1
#
_cell.length_a   1.000
_cell.length_b   1.000
_cell.length_c   1.000
_cell.angle_alpha   90.00
_cell.angle_beta   90.00
_cell.angle_gamma   90.00
#
_symmetry.space_group_name_H-M   'P 1'
#
loop_
_entity.id
_entity.type
_entity.pdbx_description
1 polymer ?
#
loop_
_entity_poly.entity_id
_entity_poly.type
_entity_poly.pdbx_seq_one_letter_code
_entity_poly.pdbx_strand_id
1 'polypeptide(L)'
;MKDHSYNHMELYGETGTLYGPDPNFFGGEVSVTDESGTSVELPARQHPFGEPNQQNDSMGAMANYRAAGLSDMAMGILEDRPHRCNQALALHVADIMFSILASGRERRFVELATTCNRPYAFLKEDAEQMLLSS
;
A
#
# COMPACT_ATOMS: atom_id res chain seq x y z
N MET A 1 7.58 -30.37 -2.74
CA MET A 1 6.92 -29.61 -1.67
C MET A 1 6.38 -28.36 -2.34
N LYS A 2 5.06 -28.25 -2.54
CA LYS A 2 4.48 -27.07 -3.19
C LYS A 2 4.42 -25.99 -2.13
N ASP A 3 5.28 -24.99 -2.25
CA ASP A 3 5.13 -23.76 -1.50
C ASP A 3 3.81 -23.11 -1.93
N HIS A 4 2.95 -22.85 -0.96
CA HIS A 4 1.67 -22.17 -1.10
C HIS A 4 1.71 -20.91 -0.24
N SER A 5 2.84 -20.21 -0.22
CA SER A 5 2.91 -18.83 0.23
C SER A 5 2.04 -17.99 -0.71
N TYR A 6 0.82 -17.68 -0.28
CA TYR A 6 -0.01 -16.70 -0.98
C TYR A 6 0.65 -15.34 -0.78
N ASN A 7 1.28 -14.79 -1.82
CA ASN A 7 1.75 -13.42 -1.76
C ASN A 7 0.53 -12.49 -1.68
N HIS A 8 0.60 -11.52 -0.78
CA HIS A 8 -0.52 -10.64 -0.50
C HIS A 8 -0.81 -9.69 -1.67
N MET A 9 0.23 -9.32 -2.42
CA MET A 9 0.14 -8.53 -3.64
C MET A 9 1.19 -8.98 -4.66
N GLU A 10 0.78 -9.13 -5.92
CA GLU A 10 1.65 -9.52 -7.03
C GLU A 10 1.46 -8.55 -8.19
N LEU A 11 2.56 -8.06 -8.76
CA LEU A 11 2.57 -7.15 -9.90
C LEU A 11 3.25 -7.84 -11.08
N TYR A 12 2.46 -8.20 -12.07
CA TYR A 12 2.91 -8.85 -13.29
C TYR A 12 3.33 -7.80 -14.32
N GLY A 13 4.62 -7.81 -14.68
CA GLY A 13 5.19 -6.99 -15.75
C GLY A 13 5.59 -7.83 -16.96
N GLU A 14 6.06 -7.15 -18.01
CA GLU A 14 6.50 -7.81 -19.25
C GLU A 14 7.71 -8.73 -19.03
N THR A 15 8.64 -8.33 -18.15
CA THR A 15 9.93 -9.01 -17.95
C THR A 15 10.05 -9.76 -16.62
N GLY A 16 8.95 -9.87 -15.86
CA GLY A 16 8.99 -10.48 -14.53
C GLY A 16 7.79 -10.13 -13.65
N THR A 17 7.78 -10.72 -12.47
CA THR A 17 6.75 -10.53 -11.44
C THR A 17 7.37 -9.99 -10.18
N LEU A 18 6.81 -8.90 -9.64
CA LEU A 18 7.17 -8.36 -8.34
C LEU A 18 6.19 -8.85 -7.27
N TYR A 19 6.73 -9.36 -6.17
CA TYR A 19 5.96 -9.85 -5.03
C TYR A 19 6.12 -8.87 -3.87
N GLY A 20 4.99 -8.37 -3.39
CA GLY A 20 4.93 -7.45 -2.26
C GLY A 20 4.78 -8.19 -0.92
N PRO A 21 5.23 -7.57 0.19
CA PRO A 21 5.08 -8.12 1.53
C PRO A 21 3.61 -8.11 1.99
N ASP A 22 3.36 -8.68 3.17
CA ASP A 22 2.09 -8.50 3.88
C ASP A 22 1.77 -7.00 4.06
N PRO A 23 0.66 -6.50 3.50
CA PRO A 23 0.29 -5.09 3.56
C PRO A 23 -0.16 -4.63 4.95
N ASN A 24 -0.29 -5.53 5.92
CA ASN A 24 -0.73 -5.18 7.27
C ASN A 24 0.31 -4.35 8.05
N PHE A 25 1.56 -4.34 7.59
CA PHE A 25 2.65 -3.54 8.15
C PHE A 25 3.42 -2.82 7.04
N PHE A 26 4.28 -1.88 7.42
CA PHE A 26 4.97 -0.99 6.49
C PHE A 26 6.36 -1.48 6.09
N GLY A 27 6.79 -2.60 6.69
CA GLY A 27 8.03 -3.30 6.37
C GLY A 27 7.75 -4.67 5.78
N GLY A 28 8.81 -5.38 5.45
CA GLY A 28 8.75 -6.70 4.83
C GLY A 28 9.56 -6.74 3.56
N GLU A 29 9.72 -7.95 3.04
CA GLU A 29 10.56 -8.23 1.90
C GLU A 29 9.79 -8.00 0.59
N VAL A 30 10.49 -7.47 -0.40
CA VAL A 30 10.01 -7.38 -1.78
C VAL A 30 10.92 -8.26 -2.60
N SER A 31 10.36 -9.18 -3.38
CA SER A 31 11.13 -10.02 -4.29
C SER A 31 10.68 -9.84 -5.73
N VAL A 32 11.56 -10.16 -6.68
CA VAL A 32 11.27 -10.14 -8.11
C VAL A 32 11.67 -11.47 -8.70
N THR A 33 10.77 -12.07 -9.47
CA THR A 33 11.09 -13.20 -10.35
C THR A 33 11.20 -12.68 -11.77
N ASP A 34 12.34 -12.93 -12.41
CA ASP A 34 12.53 -12.60 -13.83
C ASP A 34 11.93 -13.66 -14.78
N GLU A 35 12.01 -13.39 -16.07
CA GLU A 35 11.55 -14.29 -17.14
C GLU A 35 12.22 -15.68 -17.15
N SER A 36 13.41 -15.82 -16.55
CA SER A 36 14.10 -17.10 -16.42
C SER A 36 13.57 -17.95 -15.24
N GLY A 37 12.65 -17.40 -14.45
CA GLY A 37 12.17 -18.00 -13.21
C GLY A 37 13.13 -17.80 -12.04
N THR A 38 14.15 -16.95 -12.19
CA THR A 38 15.08 -16.63 -11.10
C THR A 38 14.43 -15.61 -10.18
N SER A 39 14.20 -16.00 -8.92
CA SER A 39 13.69 -15.11 -7.88
C SER A 39 14.83 -14.50 -7.07
N VAL A 40 14.82 -13.19 -6.91
CA VAL A 40 15.76 -12.44 -6.09
C VAL A 40 15.02 -11.52 -5.13
N GLU A 41 15.46 -11.50 -3.88
CA GLU A 41 15.03 -10.51 -2.91
C GLU A 41 15.64 -9.16 -3.30
N LEU A 42 14.82 -8.11 -3.36
CA LEU A 42 15.32 -6.77 -3.56
C LEU A 42 15.95 -6.28 -2.26
N PRO A 43 17.08 -5.55 -2.33
CA PRO A 43 17.65 -4.93 -1.14
C PRO A 43 16.61 -4.10 -0.43
N ALA A 44 16.48 -4.29 0.88
CA ALA A 44 15.59 -3.49 1.71
C ALA A 44 15.90 -2.01 1.44
N ARG A 45 14.94 -1.30 0.84
CA ARG A 45 15.05 0.16 0.73
C ARG A 45 14.99 0.67 2.16
N GLN A 46 16.00 1.43 2.57
CA GLN A 46 16.04 2.15 3.85
C GLN A 46 14.97 3.27 3.82
N HIS A 47 13.71 2.86 3.81
CA HIS A 47 12.55 3.71 3.86
C HIS A 47 12.21 3.93 5.33
N PRO A 48 11.98 5.16 5.80
CA PRO A 48 11.77 5.44 7.22
C PRO A 48 10.61 4.63 7.83
N PHE A 49 9.53 4.42 7.07
CA PHE A 49 8.42 3.58 7.52
C PHE A 49 8.70 2.06 7.50
N GLY A 50 9.87 1.62 7.06
CA GLY A 50 10.29 0.23 7.16
C GLY A 50 10.88 -0.12 8.54
N GLU A 51 11.24 0.89 9.34
CA GLU A 51 11.88 0.69 10.64
C GLU A 51 10.87 0.24 11.70
N PRO A 52 11.14 -0.82 12.47
CA PRO A 52 10.24 -1.25 13.55
C PRO A 52 10.05 -0.17 14.62
N ASN A 53 8.80 0.11 14.96
CA ASN A 53 8.43 1.09 15.99
C ASN A 53 7.50 0.50 17.07
N GLN A 54 7.16 -0.79 16.99
CA GLN A 54 6.33 -1.49 17.95
C GLN A 54 6.87 -2.91 18.21
N GLN A 55 6.84 -3.35 19.46
CA GLN A 55 7.01 -4.76 19.81
C GLN A 55 5.64 -5.46 19.87
N ASN A 56 5.49 -6.56 19.14
CA ASN A 56 4.34 -7.45 19.21
C ASN A 56 4.73 -8.77 19.89
N ASP A 57 3.88 -9.28 20.79
CA ASP A 57 4.17 -10.48 21.59
C ASP A 57 4.29 -11.76 20.74
N SER A 58 3.58 -11.83 19.61
CA SER A 58 3.55 -13.02 18.74
C SER A 58 4.36 -12.85 17.45
N MET A 59 4.46 -11.63 16.94
CA MET A 59 5.07 -11.33 15.63
C MET A 59 6.45 -10.69 15.73
N GLY A 60 6.90 -10.29 16.92
CA GLY A 60 8.19 -9.62 17.10
C GLY A 60 8.14 -8.10 16.85
N ALA A 61 9.27 -7.50 16.50
CA ALA A 61 9.37 -6.07 16.22
C ALA A 61 8.75 -5.75 14.85
N MET A 62 7.81 -4.82 14.80
CA MET A 62 7.00 -4.50 13.63
C MET A 62 7.08 -3.01 13.28
N ALA A 63 7.11 -2.72 11.97
CA ALA A 63 6.96 -1.39 11.42
C ALA A 63 5.47 -1.01 11.31
N ASN A 64 4.96 -0.33 12.33
CA ASN A 64 3.55 0.03 12.47
C ASN A 64 3.33 1.55 12.39
N TYR A 65 3.23 2.08 11.18
CA TYR A 65 2.98 3.50 10.91
C TYR A 65 1.51 3.80 10.59
N ARG A 66 0.56 3.16 11.30
CA ARG A 66 -0.90 3.34 11.06
C ARG A 66 -1.39 4.79 11.15
N ALA A 67 -0.67 5.65 11.88
CA ALA A 67 -0.98 7.08 11.97
C ALA A 67 -0.47 7.92 10.77
N ALA A 68 0.29 7.34 9.83
CA ALA A 68 0.86 8.08 8.70
C ALA A 68 -0.20 8.78 7.85
N GLY A 69 -1.33 8.13 7.59
CA GLY A 69 -2.44 8.75 6.84
C GLY A 69 -3.07 9.94 7.57
N LEU A 70 -3.17 9.88 8.91
CA LEU A 70 -3.66 11.00 9.72
C LEU A 70 -2.64 12.16 9.72
N SER A 71 -1.35 11.84 9.79
CA SER A 71 -0.28 12.83 9.69
C SER A 71 -0.27 13.53 8.32
N ASP A 72 -0.41 12.79 7.21
CA ASP A 72 -0.53 13.39 5.86
C ASP A 72 -1.74 14.32 5.75
N MET A 73 -2.86 13.97 6.38
CA MET A 73 -4.05 14.81 6.41
C MET A 73 -3.80 16.10 7.18
N ALA A 74 -3.21 16.03 8.38
CA ALA A 74 -2.90 17.20 9.17
C ALA A 74 -1.93 18.15 8.46
N MET A 75 -0.85 17.60 7.88
CA MET A 75 0.10 18.36 7.08
C MET A 75 -0.56 18.98 5.85
N GLY A 76 -1.40 18.23 5.14
CA GLY A 76 -2.12 18.75 3.98
C GLY A 76 -3.03 19.93 4.31
N ILE A 77 -3.68 19.91 5.47
CA ILE A 77 -4.50 21.04 5.96
C ILE A 77 -3.62 22.26 6.29
N LEU A 78 -2.48 22.06 6.96
CA LEU A 78 -1.58 23.16 7.33
C LEU A 78 -0.91 23.81 6.11
N GLU A 79 -0.60 23.01 5.09
CA GLU A 79 0.08 23.44 3.87
C GLU A 79 -0.87 23.87 2.75
N ASP A 80 -2.19 23.83 2.99
CA ASP A 80 -3.24 24.10 1.97
C ASP A 80 -3.06 23.27 0.68
N ARG A 81 -2.70 21.98 0.85
CA ARG A 81 -2.61 21.02 -0.27
C ARG A 81 -3.64 19.90 -0.12
N PRO A 82 -4.06 19.28 -1.24
CA PRO A 82 -4.82 18.04 -1.17
C PRO A 82 -4.05 16.97 -0.38
N HIS A 83 -4.68 16.44 0.67
CA HIS A 83 -4.21 15.25 1.35
C HIS A 83 -4.45 14.02 0.47
N ARG A 84 -3.57 13.02 0.57
CA ARG A 84 -3.57 11.83 -0.29
C ARG A 84 -4.79 10.96 -0.03
N CYS A 85 -5.16 10.81 1.24
CA CYS A 85 -6.37 10.10 1.69
C CYS A 85 -7.59 11.02 1.80
N ASN A 86 -7.94 11.71 0.72
CA ASN A 86 -9.06 12.66 0.72
C ASN A 86 -10.43 12.00 0.50
N GLN A 87 -11.48 12.79 0.69
CA GLN A 87 -12.88 12.36 0.55
C GLN A 87 -13.21 11.80 -0.84
N ALA A 88 -12.68 12.38 -1.92
CA ALA A 88 -12.98 11.90 -3.27
C ALA A 88 -12.42 10.49 -3.50
N LEU A 89 -11.20 10.22 -3.03
CA LEU A 89 -10.61 8.88 -3.07
C LEU A 89 -11.40 7.91 -2.19
N ALA A 90 -11.73 8.29 -0.95
CA ALA A 90 -12.48 7.44 -0.03
C ALA A 90 -13.86 7.05 -0.58
N LEU A 91 -14.58 8.01 -1.16
CA LEU A 91 -15.85 7.77 -1.83
C LEU A 91 -15.69 6.82 -3.02
N HIS A 92 -14.66 7.02 -3.85
CA HIS A 92 -14.42 6.18 -5.02
C HIS A 92 -14.09 4.73 -4.64
N VAL A 93 -13.28 4.52 -3.60
CA VAL A 93 -13.00 3.18 -3.06
C VAL A 93 -14.27 2.52 -2.52
N ALA A 94 -15.13 3.26 -1.83
CA ALA A 94 -16.42 2.74 -1.37
C ALA A 94 -17.32 2.30 -2.54
N ASP A 95 -17.42 3.12 -3.58
CA ASP A 95 -18.14 2.78 -4.81
C ASP A 95 -17.61 1.52 -5.47
N ILE A 96 -16.29 1.36 -5.59
CA ILE A 96 -15.65 0.13 -6.08
C ILE A 96 -16.09 -1.09 -5.24
N MET A 97 -16.00 -1.00 -3.92
CA MET A 97 -16.37 -2.12 -3.02
C MET A 97 -17.84 -2.52 -3.18
N PHE A 98 -18.76 -1.55 -3.22
CA PHE A 98 -20.18 -1.83 -3.42
C PHE A 98 -20.47 -2.37 -4.83
N SER A 99 -19.80 -1.84 -5.84
CA SER A 99 -19.94 -2.28 -7.23
C SER A 99 -19.43 -3.70 -7.45
N ILE A 100 -18.38 -4.14 -6.75
CA ILE A 100 -17.93 -5.55 -6.76
C ILE A 100 -19.03 -6.47 -6.22
N LEU A 101 -19.66 -6.13 -5.09
CA LEU A 101 -20.77 -6.91 -4.52
C LEU A 101 -21.97 -6.94 -5.46
N ALA A 102 -22.32 -5.80 -6.06
CA ALA A 102 -23.42 -5.70 -7.02
C ALA A 102 -23.15 -6.54 -8.28
N SER A 103 -21.95 -6.46 -8.84
CA SER A 103 -21.52 -7.24 -10.00
C SER A 103 -21.64 -8.75 -9.73
N GLY A 104 -21.18 -9.23 -8.57
CA GLY A 104 -21.29 -10.64 -8.19
C GLY A 104 -22.75 -11.12 -8.07
N ARG A 105 -23.63 -10.29 -7.51
CA ARG A 105 -25.06 -10.59 -7.38
C ARG A 105 -25.78 -10.60 -8.73
N GLU A 106 -25.47 -9.66 -9.60
CA GLU A 106 -26.17 -9.44 -10.87
C GLU A 106 -25.54 -10.20 -12.04
N ARG A 107 -24.35 -10.78 -11.84
CA ARG A 107 -23.57 -11.53 -12.85
C ARG A 107 -23.33 -10.73 -14.13
N ARG A 108 -23.06 -9.43 -13.98
CA ARG A 108 -22.76 -8.51 -15.08
C ARG A 108 -21.76 -7.48 -14.62
N PHE A 109 -21.08 -6.86 -15.58
CA PHE A 109 -20.28 -5.66 -15.31
C PHE A 109 -21.18 -4.53 -14.81
N VAL A 110 -20.69 -3.82 -13.79
CA VAL A 110 -21.30 -2.64 -13.20
C VAL A 110 -20.34 -1.47 -13.43
N GLU A 111 -20.85 -0.41 -14.03
CA GLU A 111 -20.09 0.83 -14.21
C GLU A 111 -20.03 1.58 -12.87
N LEU A 112 -18.86 2.11 -12.55
CA LEU A 112 -18.67 2.91 -11.33
C LEU A 112 -19.39 4.24 -11.46
N ALA A 113 -20.04 4.69 -10.39
CA ALA A 113 -20.76 5.95 -10.36
C ALA A 113 -19.83 7.16 -10.09
N THR A 114 -18.61 6.89 -9.65
CA THR A 114 -17.66 7.90 -9.17
C THR A 114 -16.30 7.78 -9.85
N THR A 115 -15.50 8.84 -9.74
CA THR A 115 -14.09 8.87 -10.14
C THR A 115 -13.33 9.78 -9.17
N CYS A 116 -12.00 9.70 -9.16
CA CYS A 116 -11.15 10.59 -8.38
C CYS A 116 -9.83 10.87 -9.10
N ASN A 117 -9.21 12.01 -8.78
CA ASN A 117 -7.83 12.27 -9.20
C ASN A 117 -6.87 11.28 -8.53
N ARG A 118 -5.89 10.81 -9.29
CA ARG A 118 -4.81 10.00 -8.73
C ARG A 118 -4.06 10.80 -7.65
N PRO A 119 -3.93 10.29 -6.42
CA PRO A 119 -3.16 10.96 -5.38
C PRO A 119 -1.69 11.13 -5.78
N TYR A 120 -1.04 12.18 -5.24
CA TYR A 120 0.41 12.32 -5.36
C TYR A 120 1.12 11.13 -4.73
N ALA A 121 2.21 10.69 -5.35
CA ALA A 121 3.05 9.63 -4.81
C ALA A 121 3.53 10.01 -3.40
N PHE A 122 3.60 9.02 -2.50
CA PHE A 122 4.21 9.17 -1.20
C PHE A 122 5.67 8.73 -1.32
N LEU A 123 6.59 9.68 -1.21
CA LEU A 123 8.02 9.48 -1.38
C LEU A 123 8.71 9.27 -0.04
N LYS A 124 9.98 8.87 -0.09
CA LYS A 124 10.80 8.66 1.11
C LYS A 124 10.91 9.95 1.92
N GLU A 125 11.05 11.08 1.24
CA GLU A 125 11.21 12.41 1.82
C GLU A 125 9.95 12.86 2.58
N ASP A 126 8.75 12.47 2.12
CA ASP A 126 7.50 12.72 2.84
C ASP A 126 7.52 12.02 4.21
N ALA A 127 8.00 10.77 4.26
CA ALA A 127 8.12 10.00 5.50
C ALA A 127 9.15 10.61 6.46
N GLU A 128 10.29 11.06 5.95
CA GLU A 128 11.33 11.73 6.74
C GLU A 128 10.78 13.01 7.39
N GLN A 129 10.07 13.84 6.63
CA GLN A 129 9.46 15.07 7.17
C GLN A 129 8.43 14.80 8.26
N MET A 130 7.59 13.77 8.10
CA MET A 130 6.62 13.38 9.12
C MET A 130 7.30 12.98 10.44
N LEU A 131 8.39 12.21 10.37
CA LEU A 131 9.09 11.73 11.56
C LEU A 131 9.93 12.82 12.24
N LEU A 132 10.43 13.80 11.48
CA LEU A 132 11.16 14.95 12.03
C LEU A 132 10.26 15.98 12.73
N SER A 133 8.97 16.00 12.36
CA SER A 133 7.95 16.90 12.93
C SER A 133 7.27 16.32 14.18
N SER A 134 7.70 15.14 14.64
CA SER A 134 7.12 14.37 15.76
C SER A 134 7.80 14.66 17.11
#